data_AF-A0A8T8E3Q7-F1
#
_entry.id   AF-A0A8T8E3Q7-F1
#
_cell.length_a   1.000
_cell.length_b   1.000
_cell.length_c   1.000
_cell.angle_alpha   90.00
_cell.angle_beta   90.00
_cell.angle_gamma   90.00
#
_symmetry.space_group_name_H-M   'P 1'
#
loop_
_entity.id
_entity.type
_entity.pdbx_description
1 polymer ?
#
loop_
_entity_poly.entity_id
_entity_poly.type
_entity_poly.pdbx_seq_one_letter_code
_entity_poly.pdbx_strand_id
1 'polypeptide(L)'
;MSDGDDDVTISRRTLLRASAGTAAFSTVGVGSAGASGSNAAGTPWFDDRCPDATLEPNMGHCVENGMEGCADDHPTTTELRSGVQAVLEEHYPDVGALVDAGYQPYFDTLEREDASYSHWINPEYVGDDAVLDPERPESVLVDDESWRSIGVMFIATRNGEEIDPPAVYGGEASDAQPADDAPIGATADPETPCSPWHYHSGLPGRFAWWYYKQAYEHDFADGDIDLPCRTPCMLHVWAIDHPESVYAHNAPPAESREQEPAAEAGFETDAEPGTDELGWDVLPDDLQPEQRPEDLTALVPGL
;
A
#
# COMPACT_ATOMS: atom_id res chain seq x y z
N MET A 1 -53.87 37.75 29.04
CA MET A 1 -54.38 37.19 27.77
C MET A 1 -53.16 36.96 26.90
N SER A 2 -52.82 35.67 26.72
CA SER A 2 -52.03 34.97 25.69
C SER A 2 -50.68 35.55 25.23
N ASP A 3 -49.55 34.87 25.49
CA ASP A 3 -48.92 33.71 24.78
C ASP A 3 -48.20 34.18 23.50
N GLY A 4 -46.86 34.14 23.41
CA GLY A 4 -45.98 32.99 23.04
C GLY A 4 -45.29 33.37 21.70
N ASP A 5 -44.06 33.05 21.32
CA ASP A 5 -42.99 32.15 21.78
C ASP A 5 -41.64 32.74 21.30
N ASP A 6 -40.63 32.71 22.17
CA ASP A 6 -39.20 32.85 21.81
C ASP A 6 -38.63 31.42 21.78
N ASP A 7 -38.18 30.94 20.62
CA ASP A 7 -37.50 29.65 20.52
C ASP A 7 -35.99 29.86 20.37
N VAL A 8 -35.26 29.43 21.39
CA VAL A 8 -33.79 29.50 21.51
C VAL A 8 -33.24 28.10 21.30
N THR A 9 -32.40 27.98 20.27
CA THR A 9 -31.54 26.82 19.95
C THR A 9 -30.75 26.29 21.13
N ILE A 10 -30.85 24.97 21.39
CA ILE A 10 -29.88 24.22 22.21
C ILE A 10 -29.48 22.92 21.48
N SER A 11 -28.17 22.77 21.33
CA SER A 11 -27.43 21.70 20.65
C SER A 11 -27.45 20.37 21.40
N ARG A 12 -27.47 19.27 20.63
CA ARG A 12 -27.56 17.86 21.07
C ARG A 12 -26.25 17.32 21.66
N ARG A 13 -25.74 17.94 22.72
CA ARG A 13 -24.79 17.30 23.65
C ARG A 13 -25.48 17.17 25.00
N THR A 14 -25.72 15.93 25.39
CA THR A 14 -26.18 15.40 26.71
C THR A 14 -27.35 14.44 26.50
N LEU A 15 -27.26 13.27 27.13
CA LEU A 15 -28.08 12.04 27.08
C LEU A 15 -27.38 10.98 26.20
N LEU A 16 -26.65 10.01 26.75
CA LEU A 16 -27.04 9.10 27.83
C LEU A 16 -25.84 8.67 28.68
N ARG A 17 -26.03 8.68 30.00
CA ARG A 17 -25.14 8.08 31.00
C ARG A 17 -25.95 7.04 31.76
N ALA A 18 -25.32 5.89 31.97
CA ALA A 18 -25.58 4.90 33.01
C ALA A 18 -26.77 3.92 32.85
N SER A 19 -26.41 2.66 32.60
CA SER A 19 -26.99 1.54 33.33
C SER A 19 -25.90 0.49 33.58
N ALA A 20 -25.39 0.49 34.81
CA ALA A 20 -24.57 -0.56 35.37
C ALA A 20 -25.43 -1.80 35.65
N GLY A 21 -24.94 -2.97 35.25
CA GLY A 21 -25.58 -4.26 35.54
C GLY A 21 -24.53 -5.36 35.61
N THR A 22 -24.12 -5.69 36.82
CA THR A 22 -23.34 -6.89 37.15
C THR A 22 -24.11 -8.16 36.78
N ALA A 23 -23.52 -9.04 35.97
CA ALA A 23 -23.98 -10.41 35.79
C ALA A 23 -22.82 -11.38 36.03
N ALA A 24 -23.12 -12.41 36.82
CA ALA A 24 -22.21 -13.29 37.51
C ALA A 24 -21.58 -14.35 36.60
N PHE A 25 -20.34 -14.73 36.93
CA PHE A 25 -19.67 -15.93 36.45
C PHE A 25 -20.47 -17.18 36.82
N SER A 26 -20.70 -18.05 35.83
CA SER A 26 -21.09 -19.44 36.05
C SER A 26 -20.21 -20.33 35.18
N THR A 27 -19.22 -20.93 35.82
CA THR A 27 -18.47 -22.09 35.34
C THR A 27 -19.34 -23.34 35.47
N VAL A 28 -19.61 -24.07 34.38
CA VAL A 28 -19.72 -25.55 34.33
C VAL A 28 -19.65 -26.00 32.85
N GLY A 29 -18.81 -27.00 32.55
CA GLY A 29 -19.13 -27.97 31.50
C GLY A 29 -17.95 -28.40 30.62
N VAL A 30 -17.09 -29.30 31.12
CA VAL A 30 -16.21 -30.11 30.27
C VAL A 30 -17.10 -31.05 29.45
N GLY A 31 -17.19 -30.80 28.15
CA GLY A 31 -17.87 -31.66 27.18
C GLY A 31 -16.91 -32.03 26.07
N SER A 32 -16.31 -33.21 26.17
CA SER A 32 -15.59 -33.85 25.07
C SER A 32 -16.59 -34.26 23.98
N ALA A 33 -16.57 -33.58 22.83
CA ALA A 33 -17.28 -34.01 21.64
C ALA A 33 -16.27 -34.59 20.64
N GLY A 34 -16.46 -35.87 20.31
CA GLY A 34 -15.62 -36.60 19.37
C GLY A 34 -15.77 -36.11 17.94
N ALA A 35 -14.65 -36.10 17.22
CA ALA A 35 -14.58 -35.87 15.80
C ALA A 35 -15.33 -36.98 15.04
N SER A 36 -16.35 -36.60 14.27
CA SER A 36 -16.86 -37.42 13.19
C SER A 36 -17.49 -36.53 12.12
N GLY A 37 -16.89 -36.54 10.93
CA GLY A 37 -17.59 -36.30 9.67
C GLY A 37 -17.82 -34.84 9.28
N SER A 38 -16.94 -34.35 8.39
CA SER A 38 -17.27 -33.58 7.20
C SER A 38 -18.34 -32.49 7.34
N ASN A 39 -17.87 -31.26 7.56
CA ASN A 39 -18.22 -30.08 6.78
C ASN A 39 -17.22 -29.00 7.18
N ALA A 40 -16.21 -28.77 6.34
CA ALA A 40 -15.42 -27.56 6.43
C ALA A 40 -16.39 -26.40 6.16
N ALA A 41 -16.91 -25.82 7.23
CA ALA A 41 -17.60 -24.55 7.17
C ALA A 41 -16.55 -23.53 6.72
N GLY A 42 -16.62 -23.12 5.46
CA GLY A 42 -15.78 -22.07 4.91
C GLY A 42 -15.82 -20.86 5.81
N THR A 43 -14.65 -20.29 6.06
CA THR A 43 -14.51 -19.03 6.79
C THR A 43 -15.36 -17.99 6.05
N PRO A 44 -16.37 -17.36 6.69
CA PRO A 44 -17.43 -16.60 6.03
C PRO A 44 -16.98 -15.32 5.29
N TRP A 45 -15.67 -15.01 5.26
CA TRP A 45 -15.10 -13.93 4.46
C TRP A 45 -14.69 -14.38 3.05
N PHE A 46 -14.30 -15.65 2.88
CA PHE A 46 -14.03 -16.23 1.57
C PHE A 46 -15.35 -16.70 0.96
N ASP A 47 -16.26 -15.74 0.74
CA ASP A 47 -17.48 -15.95 -0.05
C ASP A 47 -17.07 -16.36 -1.48
N ASP A 48 -17.96 -17.03 -2.21
CA ASP A 48 -17.88 -17.30 -3.66
C ASP A 48 -17.67 -16.02 -4.55
N ARG A 49 -17.54 -14.83 -3.94
CA ARG A 49 -17.39 -13.52 -4.57
C ARG A 49 -15.95 -13.20 -5.00
N CYS A 50 -14.95 -13.71 -4.30
CA CYS A 50 -13.53 -13.46 -4.61
C CYS A 50 -12.80 -14.79 -4.85
N PRO A 51 -12.97 -15.45 -6.00
CA PRO A 51 -12.40 -16.77 -6.24
C PRO A 51 -10.86 -16.79 -6.26
N ASP A 52 -10.23 -15.65 -6.56
CA ASP A 52 -8.77 -15.52 -6.67
C ASP A 52 -8.09 -15.07 -5.36
N ALA A 53 -8.89 -14.79 -4.33
CA ALA A 53 -8.40 -14.35 -3.03
C ALA A 53 -7.78 -15.50 -2.23
N THR A 54 -6.58 -15.31 -1.69
CA THR A 54 -5.86 -16.31 -0.90
C THR A 54 -5.52 -15.81 0.50
N LEU A 55 -5.28 -16.74 1.43
CA LEU A 55 -4.75 -16.43 2.77
C LEU A 55 -3.24 -16.15 2.74
N GLU A 56 -2.51 -16.91 1.92
CA GLU A 56 -1.07 -16.74 1.72
C GLU A 56 -0.80 -15.63 0.71
N PRO A 57 0.43 -15.04 0.71
CA PRO A 57 0.86 -14.11 -0.34
C PRO A 57 0.59 -14.68 -1.74
N ASN A 58 -0.02 -13.87 -2.60
CA ASN A 58 -0.33 -14.23 -3.97
C ASN A 58 -0.47 -12.95 -4.80
N MET A 59 0.00 -13.03 -6.04
CA MET A 59 -0.06 -11.96 -7.04
C MET A 59 -0.58 -12.51 -8.37
N GLY A 60 -1.16 -11.62 -9.17
CA GLY A 60 -1.52 -11.88 -10.56
C GLY A 60 -1.12 -10.72 -11.45
N HIS A 61 -0.87 -10.99 -12.73
CA HIS A 61 -0.60 -9.91 -13.69
C HIS A 61 -1.90 -9.20 -14.08
N CYS A 62 -1.83 -7.87 -14.22
CA CYS A 62 -2.96 -7.07 -14.68
C CYS A 62 -3.21 -7.22 -16.18
N VAL A 63 -2.15 -7.50 -16.94
CA VAL A 63 -2.21 -7.79 -18.37
C VAL A 63 -1.62 -9.19 -18.61
N GLU A 64 -2.34 -10.02 -19.35
CA GLU A 64 -1.87 -11.35 -19.73
C GLU A 64 -0.55 -11.23 -20.51
N ASN A 65 0.48 -11.97 -20.09
CA ASN A 65 1.83 -11.90 -20.65
C ASN A 65 2.45 -10.48 -20.60
N GLY A 66 2.04 -9.63 -19.65
CA GLY A 66 2.51 -8.25 -19.56
C GLY A 66 4.03 -8.08 -19.44
N MET A 67 4.74 -9.10 -18.94
CA MET A 67 6.22 -9.12 -18.87
C MET A 67 6.90 -9.53 -20.18
N GLU A 68 6.20 -10.13 -21.14
CA GLU A 68 6.81 -10.75 -22.33
C GLU A 68 7.55 -9.73 -23.21
N GLY A 69 7.05 -8.50 -23.28
CA GLY A 69 7.69 -7.39 -23.99
C GLY A 69 8.76 -6.65 -23.19
N CYS A 70 8.95 -6.98 -21.91
CA CYS A 70 9.79 -6.19 -21.02
C CYS A 70 11.28 -6.58 -21.11
N ALA A 71 12.11 -5.58 -21.34
CA ALA A 71 13.56 -5.61 -21.31
C ALA A 71 14.11 -4.43 -20.48
N ASP A 72 15.06 -4.74 -19.60
CA ASP A 72 15.71 -3.76 -18.71
C ASP A 72 16.58 -2.75 -19.48
N ASP A 73 17.14 -3.15 -20.62
CA ASP A 73 17.98 -2.31 -21.49
C ASP A 73 17.18 -1.55 -22.56
N HIS A 74 15.84 -1.66 -22.55
CA HIS A 74 15.00 -0.86 -23.42
C HIS A 74 15.14 0.63 -23.07
N PRO A 75 15.22 1.56 -24.05
CA PRO A 75 15.45 2.99 -23.77
C PRO A 75 14.43 3.59 -22.80
N THR A 76 13.15 3.23 -22.94
CA THR A 76 12.08 3.70 -22.05
C THR A 76 12.24 3.17 -20.63
N THR A 77 12.64 1.92 -20.47
CA THR A 77 12.96 1.34 -19.15
C THR A 77 14.12 2.07 -18.50
N THR A 78 15.17 2.34 -19.27
CA THR A 78 16.36 3.04 -18.79
C THR A 78 16.02 4.47 -18.38
N GLU A 79 15.23 5.19 -19.19
CA GLU A 79 14.77 6.55 -18.88
C GLU A 79 13.92 6.59 -17.61
N LEU A 80 12.94 5.69 -17.49
CA LEU A 80 12.11 5.56 -16.30
C LEU A 80 12.96 5.28 -15.05
N ARG A 81 13.86 4.29 -15.11
CA ARG A 81 14.75 3.94 -14.00
C ARG A 81 15.66 5.10 -13.62
N SER A 82 16.26 5.79 -14.59
CA SER A 82 17.11 6.95 -14.33
C SER A 82 16.33 8.13 -13.74
N GLY A 83 15.09 8.35 -14.18
CA GLY A 83 14.19 9.34 -13.59
C GLY A 83 13.89 9.03 -12.12
N VAL A 84 13.52 7.78 -11.82
CA VAL A 84 13.31 7.31 -10.45
C VAL A 84 14.57 7.48 -9.60
N GLN A 85 15.74 7.03 -10.08
CA GLN A 85 17.01 7.20 -9.37
C GLN A 85 17.29 8.66 -9.03
N ALA A 86 17.16 9.56 -10.02
CA ALA A 86 17.42 10.99 -9.81
C ALA A 86 16.48 11.59 -8.76
N VAL A 87 15.18 11.27 -8.82
CA VAL A 87 14.19 11.80 -7.87
C VAL A 87 14.41 11.26 -6.47
N LEU A 88 14.73 9.97 -6.32
CA LEU A 88 15.08 9.41 -5.01
C LEU A 88 16.35 10.06 -4.45
N GLU A 89 17.38 10.32 -5.26
CA GLU A 89 18.61 10.97 -4.79
C GLU A 89 18.42 12.46 -4.45
N GLU A 90 17.62 13.18 -5.23
CA GLU A 90 17.48 14.65 -5.13
C GLU A 90 16.35 15.10 -4.20
N HIS A 91 15.24 14.36 -4.17
CA HIS A 91 14.01 14.76 -3.48
C HIS A 91 13.64 13.83 -2.33
N TYR A 92 13.90 12.53 -2.44
CA TYR A 92 13.48 11.54 -1.46
C TYR A 92 14.63 10.61 -0.98
N PRO A 93 15.79 11.15 -0.53
CA PRO A 93 16.99 10.35 -0.28
C PRO A 93 16.94 9.46 0.97
N ASP A 94 16.01 9.74 1.89
CA ASP A 94 15.86 9.07 3.19
C ASP A 94 14.45 9.29 3.77
N VAL A 95 14.18 8.62 4.90
CA VAL A 95 12.88 8.67 5.59
C VAL A 95 12.48 10.10 5.96
N GLY A 96 13.40 10.92 6.45
CA GLY A 96 13.08 12.30 6.82
C GLY A 96 12.58 13.12 5.64
N ALA A 97 13.22 12.98 4.47
CA ALA A 97 12.74 13.62 3.25
C ALA A 97 11.35 13.15 2.81
N LEU A 98 11.04 11.86 3.01
CA LEU A 98 9.71 11.31 2.75
C LEU A 98 8.64 11.90 3.68
N VAL A 99 8.95 11.99 4.97
CA VAL A 99 8.08 12.61 5.97
C VAL A 99 7.78 14.06 5.62
N ASP A 100 8.81 14.85 5.29
CA ASP A 100 8.66 16.25 4.88
C ASP A 100 7.83 16.41 3.59
N ALA A 101 7.89 15.43 2.70
CA ALA A 101 7.12 15.38 1.46
C ALA A 101 5.69 14.82 1.64
N GLY A 102 5.28 14.45 2.85
CA GLY A 102 3.93 13.99 3.17
C GLY A 102 3.68 12.50 2.90
N TYR A 103 4.71 11.72 2.64
CA TYR A 103 4.57 10.27 2.57
C TYR A 103 4.27 9.70 3.96
N GLN A 104 3.39 8.72 3.99
CA GLN A 104 2.96 8.00 5.17
C GLN A 104 3.45 6.56 5.11
N PRO A 105 3.87 5.98 6.24
CA PRO A 105 4.27 4.59 6.27
C PRO A 105 3.10 3.67 5.91
N TYR A 106 3.28 2.89 4.86
CA TYR A 106 2.42 1.83 4.39
C TYR A 106 3.15 0.51 4.63
N PHE A 107 3.32 0.13 5.90
CA PHE A 107 4.06 -1.10 6.18
C PHE A 107 3.30 -2.30 5.59
N ASP A 108 4.06 -3.19 4.93
CA ASP A 108 3.60 -4.48 4.45
C ASP A 108 3.29 -5.39 5.65
N THR A 109 2.08 -5.19 6.16
CA THR A 109 1.69 -5.75 7.43
C THR A 109 1.23 -7.18 7.27
N LEU A 110 1.51 -8.00 8.29
CA LEU A 110 1.33 -9.46 8.30
C LEU A 110 2.41 -10.26 7.56
N GLU A 111 3.41 -9.61 6.97
CA GLU A 111 4.58 -10.33 6.46
C GLU A 111 5.38 -10.89 7.64
N ARG A 112 5.55 -12.22 7.66
CA ARG A 112 6.07 -12.94 8.83
C ARG A 112 7.56 -13.22 8.74
N GLU A 113 8.19 -13.05 7.59
CA GLU A 113 9.62 -13.33 7.35
C GLU A 113 10.16 -12.43 6.20
N ASP A 114 11.36 -11.89 6.37
CA ASP A 114 12.29 -11.34 5.35
C ASP A 114 11.97 -10.05 4.56
N ALA A 115 10.99 -9.23 4.95
CA ALA A 115 10.84 -7.90 4.34
C ALA A 115 11.69 -6.86 5.08
N SER A 116 12.98 -6.76 4.70
CA SER A 116 13.87 -5.69 5.19
C SER A 116 13.64 -4.37 4.43
N TYR A 117 12.42 -4.13 3.98
CA TYR A 117 12.03 -2.92 3.28
C TYR A 117 10.56 -2.61 3.56
N SER A 118 10.24 -1.32 3.52
CA SER A 118 8.90 -0.80 3.77
C SER A 118 8.44 0.09 2.63
N HIS A 119 7.15 0.09 2.37
CA HIS A 119 6.53 1.04 1.47
C HIS A 119 6.07 2.27 2.24
N TRP A 120 6.26 3.41 1.60
CA TRP A 120 5.81 4.71 2.06
C TRP A 120 4.93 5.27 0.97
N ILE A 121 3.69 5.62 1.28
CA ILE A 121 2.66 5.99 0.30
C ILE A 121 2.30 7.47 0.46
N ASN A 122 2.07 8.17 -0.65
CA ASN A 122 1.62 9.55 -0.63
C ASN A 122 0.15 9.64 -1.06
N PRO A 123 -0.79 9.92 -0.12
CA PRO A 123 -2.21 10.01 -0.45
C PRO A 123 -2.55 11.11 -1.47
N GLU A 124 -1.77 12.20 -1.52
CA GLU A 124 -1.98 13.26 -2.51
C GLU A 124 -1.69 12.74 -3.93
N TYR A 125 -0.61 11.98 -4.10
CA TYR A 125 -0.22 11.42 -5.40
C TYR A 125 -1.12 10.26 -5.82
N VAL A 126 -1.55 9.38 -4.90
CA VAL A 126 -2.59 8.37 -5.20
C VAL A 126 -3.89 9.02 -5.71
N GLY A 127 -4.22 10.20 -5.17
CA GLY A 127 -5.41 10.97 -5.47
C GLY A 127 -5.29 11.91 -6.68
N ASP A 128 -4.12 12.04 -7.31
CA ASP A 128 -3.90 13.00 -8.40
C ASP A 128 -4.19 12.40 -9.80
N ASP A 129 -3.98 13.18 -10.85
CA ASP A 129 -4.27 12.77 -12.23
C ASP A 129 -3.09 12.10 -12.97
N ALA A 130 -1.90 12.12 -12.38
CA ALA A 130 -0.68 11.55 -12.91
C ALA A 130 -0.68 10.03 -12.70
N VAL A 131 0.00 9.33 -13.60
CA VAL A 131 0.20 7.88 -13.54
C VAL A 131 1.56 7.61 -14.14
N LEU A 132 2.37 6.77 -13.48
CA LEU A 132 3.72 6.45 -13.95
C LEU A 132 4.60 7.72 -14.07
N ASP A 133 4.51 8.62 -13.08
CA ASP A 133 5.28 9.87 -12.99
C ASP A 133 6.44 9.71 -11.99
N PRO A 134 7.70 9.60 -12.44
CA PRO A 134 8.84 9.41 -11.54
C PRO A 134 9.06 10.54 -10.54
N GLU A 135 8.58 11.76 -10.83
CA GLU A 135 8.73 12.92 -9.92
C GLU A 135 7.77 12.85 -8.73
N ARG A 136 6.64 12.15 -8.89
CA ARG A 136 5.56 12.02 -7.92
C ARG A 136 5.07 10.57 -7.82
N PRO A 137 5.94 9.63 -7.42
CA PRO A 137 5.54 8.23 -7.29
C PRO A 137 4.52 8.08 -6.17
N GLU A 138 3.47 7.28 -6.38
CA GLU A 138 2.45 7.09 -5.34
C GLU A 138 3.02 6.40 -4.10
N SER A 139 4.07 5.59 -4.27
CA SER A 139 4.83 5.01 -3.17
C SER A 139 6.33 4.96 -3.41
N VAL A 140 7.11 5.23 -2.36
CA VAL A 140 8.56 5.03 -2.29
C VAL A 140 8.86 3.79 -1.44
N LEU A 141 9.85 3.01 -1.86
CA LEU A 141 10.32 1.80 -1.19
C LEU A 141 11.59 2.14 -0.41
N VAL A 142 11.60 1.86 0.88
CA VAL A 142 12.69 2.21 1.80
C VAL A 142 13.31 0.94 2.36
N ASP A 143 14.63 0.88 2.37
CA ASP A 143 15.38 -0.17 3.06
C ASP A 143 15.36 0.07 4.57
N ASP A 144 14.85 -0.89 5.35
CA ASP A 144 14.59 -0.67 6.79
C ASP A 144 15.86 -0.67 7.64
N GLU A 145 16.99 -1.15 7.11
CA GLU A 145 18.28 -1.11 7.79
C GLU A 145 18.98 0.22 7.54
N SER A 146 19.16 0.62 6.29
CA SER A 146 19.88 1.83 5.88
C SER A 146 19.04 3.10 5.91
N TRP A 147 17.71 2.97 5.94
CA TRP A 147 16.71 4.05 5.88
C TRP A 147 16.81 4.87 4.59
N ARG A 148 17.33 4.26 3.53
CA ARG A 148 17.47 4.85 2.20
C ARG A 148 16.33 4.40 1.30
N SER A 149 15.90 5.31 0.42
CA SER A 149 15.01 4.94 -0.66
C SER A 149 15.73 4.06 -1.68
N ILE A 150 15.10 2.96 -2.08
CA ILE A 150 15.70 1.92 -2.94
C ILE A 150 14.90 1.64 -4.21
N GLY A 151 13.71 2.20 -4.32
CA GLY A 151 12.83 2.08 -5.49
C GLY A 151 11.51 2.81 -5.26
N VAL A 152 10.61 2.66 -6.21
CA VAL A 152 9.24 3.18 -6.13
C VAL A 152 8.25 2.11 -6.52
N MET A 153 7.02 2.28 -6.07
CA MET A 153 5.87 1.52 -6.54
C MET A 153 4.83 2.51 -7.05
N PHE A 154 4.54 2.43 -8.34
CA PHE A 154 3.43 3.16 -8.93
C PHE A 154 2.12 2.43 -8.67
N ILE A 155 1.03 3.17 -8.50
CA ILE A 155 -0.32 2.62 -8.34
C ILE A 155 -1.17 3.12 -9.49
N ALA A 156 -1.87 2.23 -10.19
CA ALA A 156 -2.70 2.57 -11.34
C ALA A 156 -4.02 3.20 -10.90
N THR A 157 -3.95 4.39 -10.31
CA THR A 157 -5.08 5.22 -9.91
C THR A 157 -5.08 6.53 -10.67
N ARG A 158 -6.25 7.13 -10.87
CA ARG A 158 -6.38 8.49 -11.38
C ARG A 158 -7.55 9.18 -10.69
N ASN A 159 -7.30 10.34 -10.10
CA ASN A 159 -8.24 11.04 -9.23
C ASN A 159 -8.74 10.13 -8.08
N GLY A 160 -7.87 9.26 -7.55
CA GLY A 160 -8.20 8.28 -6.50
C GLY A 160 -9.00 7.06 -6.96
N GLU A 161 -9.33 6.93 -8.25
CA GLU A 161 -10.06 5.78 -8.80
C GLU A 161 -9.10 4.80 -9.51
N GLU A 162 -9.26 3.49 -9.31
CA GLU A 162 -8.51 2.46 -10.05
C GLU A 162 -8.76 2.57 -11.57
N ILE A 163 -7.68 2.48 -12.35
CA ILE A 163 -7.74 2.48 -13.82
C ILE A 163 -7.07 1.24 -14.41
N ASP A 164 -7.34 0.97 -15.69
CA ASP A 164 -6.50 0.04 -16.46
C ASP A 164 -5.09 0.63 -16.58
N PRO A 165 -4.04 -0.11 -16.19
CA PRO A 165 -2.69 0.43 -16.15
C PRO A 165 -2.14 0.68 -17.58
N PRO A 166 -1.41 1.79 -17.80
CA PRO A 166 -0.72 2.02 -19.07
C PRO A 166 0.46 1.07 -19.23
N ALA A 167 0.74 0.59 -20.44
CA ALA A 167 2.01 -0.07 -20.71
C ALA A 167 3.17 0.92 -20.50
N VAL A 168 4.32 0.43 -20.02
CA VAL A 168 5.52 1.28 -19.90
C VAL A 168 6.04 1.67 -21.29
N TYR A 169 5.97 0.73 -22.24
CA TYR A 169 6.18 0.97 -23.66
C TYR A 169 5.58 -0.17 -24.47
N GLY A 170 5.39 0.07 -25.78
CA GLY A 170 4.69 -0.85 -26.65
C GLY A 170 3.20 -0.89 -26.29
N GLY A 171 2.32 -0.67 -27.25
CA GLY A 171 0.89 -0.55 -26.99
C GLY A 171 0.21 0.34 -28.01
N GLU A 172 -1.12 0.23 -28.09
CA GLU A 172 -1.89 1.14 -28.93
C GLU A 172 -1.87 2.53 -28.28
N ALA A 173 -1.34 3.53 -28.99
CA ALA A 173 -1.48 4.92 -28.57
C ALA A 173 -2.97 5.18 -28.35
N SER A 174 -3.36 5.57 -27.14
CA SER A 174 -4.73 5.96 -26.85
C SER A 174 -5.17 7.01 -27.88
N ASP A 175 -6.43 6.97 -28.34
CA ASP A 175 -7.00 7.96 -29.27
C ASP A 175 -6.97 9.42 -28.75
N ALA A 176 -6.48 9.65 -27.54
CA ALA A 176 -6.13 10.97 -27.02
C ALA A 176 -4.89 11.50 -27.77
N GLN A 177 -5.02 12.68 -28.39
CA GLN A 177 -3.88 13.42 -28.91
C GLN A 177 -2.81 13.55 -27.81
N PRO A 178 -1.53 13.28 -28.10
CA PRO A 178 -0.48 13.51 -27.12
C PRO A 178 -0.49 15.00 -26.75
N ALA A 179 -0.70 15.29 -25.46
CA ALA A 179 -0.33 16.58 -24.90
C ALA A 179 1.19 16.72 -24.98
N ASP A 180 1.70 17.95 -24.96
CA ASP A 180 3.15 18.20 -24.90
C ASP A 180 3.80 17.62 -23.61
N ASP A 181 2.98 17.15 -22.66
CA ASP A 181 3.30 16.50 -21.39
C ASP A 181 2.84 15.01 -21.32
N ALA A 182 2.78 14.30 -22.45
CA ALA A 182 2.31 12.91 -22.47
C ALA A 182 3.20 11.98 -21.60
N PRO A 183 2.61 11.01 -20.87
CA PRO A 183 3.38 10.03 -20.10
C PRO A 183 4.38 9.30 -20.99
N ILE A 184 5.51 8.93 -20.39
CA ILE A 184 6.46 7.98 -20.95
C ILE A 184 5.68 6.72 -21.40
N GLY A 185 5.66 6.41 -22.70
CA GLY A 185 5.04 5.17 -23.24
C GLY A 185 4.22 5.28 -24.53
N ALA A 186 3.92 6.47 -25.06
CA ALA A 186 3.02 6.64 -26.22
C ALA A 186 3.67 6.46 -27.61
N THR A 187 4.64 5.54 -27.78
CA THR A 187 5.09 5.14 -29.12
C THR A 187 4.50 3.80 -29.49
N ALA A 188 3.63 3.78 -30.50
CA ALA A 188 3.09 2.58 -31.10
C ALA A 188 4.22 1.76 -31.76
N ASP A 189 4.86 0.89 -30.98
CA ASP A 189 5.73 -0.16 -31.49
C ASP A 189 4.88 -1.41 -31.77
N PRO A 190 4.95 -2.04 -32.96
CA PRO A 190 4.31 -3.33 -33.24
C PRO A 190 4.86 -4.51 -32.42
N GLU A 191 5.89 -4.30 -31.60
CA GLU A 191 6.43 -5.29 -30.65
C GLU A 191 5.45 -5.57 -29.49
N THR A 192 5.61 -6.72 -28.82
CA THR A 192 4.79 -7.10 -27.65
C THR A 192 4.89 -5.99 -26.58
N PRO A 193 3.78 -5.46 -26.05
CA PRO A 193 3.79 -4.39 -25.06
C PRO A 193 4.47 -4.84 -23.76
N CYS A 194 5.26 -3.95 -23.15
CA CYS A 194 5.75 -4.12 -21.79
C CYS A 194 4.78 -3.49 -20.79
N SER A 195 4.06 -4.34 -20.06
CA SER A 195 3.09 -3.98 -19.05
C SER A 195 3.33 -4.82 -17.77
N PRO A 196 4.36 -4.50 -16.98
CA PRO A 196 4.79 -5.30 -15.82
C PRO A 196 3.83 -5.25 -14.61
N TRP A 197 2.71 -4.55 -14.74
CA TRP A 197 1.75 -4.33 -13.67
C TRP A 197 1.16 -5.63 -13.11
N HIS A 198 1.05 -5.68 -11.78
CA HIS A 198 0.46 -6.81 -11.07
C HIS A 198 -0.43 -6.33 -9.93
N TYR A 199 -1.30 -7.21 -9.45
CA TYR A 199 -2.13 -6.98 -8.27
C TYR A 199 -1.81 -8.05 -7.22
N HIS A 200 -2.06 -7.75 -5.95
CA HIS A 200 -2.00 -8.73 -4.88
C HIS A 200 -3.41 -9.26 -4.61
N SER A 201 -3.57 -10.58 -4.57
CA SER A 201 -4.82 -11.24 -4.14
C SER A 201 -4.66 -12.03 -2.83
N GLY A 202 -3.43 -12.12 -2.31
CA GLY A 202 -3.15 -12.63 -0.97
C GLY A 202 -3.61 -11.70 0.13
N LEU A 203 -3.97 -12.27 1.28
CA LEU A 203 -4.42 -11.53 2.46
C LEU A 203 -3.45 -10.42 2.90
N PRO A 204 -2.11 -10.61 2.93
CA PRO A 204 -1.18 -9.56 3.36
C PRO A 204 -1.31 -8.28 2.53
N GLY A 205 -1.15 -8.37 1.20
CA GLY A 205 -1.24 -7.19 0.32
C GLY A 205 -2.64 -6.56 0.29
N ARG A 206 -3.70 -7.38 0.34
CA ARG A 206 -5.07 -6.87 0.41
C ARG A 206 -5.34 -6.14 1.72
N PHE A 207 -4.84 -6.69 2.84
CA PHE A 207 -4.96 -6.09 4.17
C PHE A 207 -4.17 -4.80 4.27
N ALA A 208 -2.93 -4.78 3.77
CA ALA A 208 -2.14 -3.57 3.68
C ALA A 208 -2.93 -2.48 2.93
N TRP A 209 -3.40 -2.75 1.71
CA TRP A 209 -4.15 -1.75 0.92
C TRP A 209 -5.42 -1.26 1.61
N TRP A 210 -6.20 -2.19 2.19
CA TRP A 210 -7.36 -1.82 3.00
C TRP A 210 -6.93 -0.93 4.17
N TYR A 211 -5.86 -1.29 4.88
CA TYR A 211 -5.34 -0.54 6.02
C TYR A 211 -4.97 0.89 5.64
N TYR A 212 -4.25 1.08 4.53
CA TYR A 212 -3.94 2.40 3.97
C TYR A 212 -5.20 3.25 3.83
N LYS A 213 -6.22 2.72 3.14
CA LYS A 213 -7.48 3.42 2.90
C LYS A 213 -8.17 3.83 4.20
N GLN A 214 -8.07 3.00 5.25
CA GLN A 214 -8.65 3.32 6.55
C GLN A 214 -7.84 4.32 7.37
N ALA A 215 -6.51 4.16 7.41
CA ALA A 215 -5.63 4.97 8.23
C ALA A 215 -5.49 6.39 7.66
N TYR A 216 -5.40 6.52 6.34
CA TYR A 216 -4.93 7.75 5.70
C TYR A 216 -5.96 8.43 4.78
N GLU A 217 -6.88 7.68 4.17
CA GLU A 217 -7.95 8.30 3.35
C GLU A 217 -9.26 8.52 4.13
N HIS A 218 -9.39 7.95 5.33
CA HIS A 218 -10.59 8.06 6.17
C HIS A 218 -11.90 7.69 5.46
N ASP A 219 -11.85 6.74 4.51
CA ASP A 219 -13.01 6.28 3.70
C ASP A 219 -14.18 5.73 4.55
N PHE A 220 -13.96 5.52 5.86
CA PHE A 220 -14.99 5.19 6.84
C PHE A 220 -16.01 6.29 7.18
N ALA A 221 -15.99 7.47 6.56
CA ALA A 221 -17.15 8.35 6.65
C ALA A 221 -18.44 7.68 6.10
N ASP A 222 -18.30 6.70 5.20
CA ASP A 222 -19.42 6.08 4.46
C ASP A 222 -19.72 4.60 4.82
N GLY A 223 -18.90 3.94 5.65
CA GLY A 223 -19.26 2.68 6.32
C GLY A 223 -19.03 1.36 5.56
N ASP A 224 -18.28 1.34 4.46
CA ASP A 224 -17.86 0.10 3.79
C ASP A 224 -16.56 -0.44 4.41
N ILE A 225 -16.64 -1.65 5.01
CA ILE A 225 -15.58 -2.30 5.81
C ILE A 225 -14.98 -3.51 5.09
N ASP A 226 -15.41 -3.80 3.86
CA ASP A 226 -15.04 -5.06 3.20
C ASP A 226 -13.63 -5.01 2.63
N LEU A 227 -12.82 -6.03 2.95
CA LEU A 227 -11.51 -6.22 2.33
C LEU A 227 -11.71 -6.47 0.82
N PRO A 228 -11.03 -5.72 -0.06
CA PRO A 228 -11.21 -5.87 -1.50
C PRO A 228 -10.77 -7.27 -1.96
N CYS A 229 -11.23 -7.75 -3.12
CA CYS A 229 -10.80 -9.05 -3.64
C CYS A 229 -9.31 -9.08 -4.04
N ARG A 230 -8.76 -7.91 -4.43
CA ARG A 230 -7.37 -7.67 -4.81
C ARG A 230 -7.02 -6.20 -4.61
N THR A 231 -5.74 -5.86 -4.62
CA THR A 231 -5.28 -4.46 -4.70
C THR A 231 -5.53 -3.89 -6.12
N PRO A 232 -5.43 -2.55 -6.30
CA PRO A 232 -5.20 -1.98 -7.62
C PRO A 232 -3.95 -2.58 -8.28
N CYS A 233 -3.82 -2.34 -9.59
CA CYS A 233 -2.61 -2.66 -10.32
C CYS A 233 -1.45 -1.78 -9.84
N MET A 234 -0.31 -2.39 -9.57
CA MET A 234 0.89 -1.73 -9.07
C MET A 234 2.09 -2.11 -9.93
N LEU A 235 3.08 -1.23 -9.97
CA LEU A 235 4.33 -1.43 -10.71
C LEU A 235 5.51 -0.97 -9.87
N HIS A 236 6.33 -1.93 -9.44
CA HIS A 236 7.63 -1.64 -8.85
C HIS A 236 8.64 -1.20 -9.90
N VAL A 237 9.46 -0.22 -9.57
CA VAL A 237 10.65 0.18 -10.32
C VAL A 237 11.80 0.37 -9.35
N TRP A 238 12.78 -0.52 -9.41
CA TRP A 238 13.94 -0.49 -8.51
C TRP A 238 15.01 0.50 -9.00
N ALA A 239 15.45 1.37 -8.09
CA ALA A 239 16.61 2.22 -8.34
C ALA A 239 17.91 1.41 -8.26
N ILE A 240 17.94 0.37 -7.42
CA ILE A 240 19.06 -0.55 -7.26
C ILE A 240 19.01 -1.66 -8.31
N ASP A 241 20.18 -2.17 -8.71
CA ASP A 241 20.25 -3.32 -9.62
C ASP A 241 19.54 -4.53 -9.00
N HIS A 242 18.60 -5.10 -9.76
CA HIS A 242 17.84 -6.27 -9.36
C HIS A 242 18.15 -7.44 -10.32
N PRO A 243 18.51 -8.65 -9.84
CA PRO A 243 18.95 -9.75 -10.69
C PRO A 243 17.86 -10.31 -11.63
N GLU A 244 16.59 -10.17 -11.25
CA GLU A 244 15.45 -10.61 -12.07
C GLU A 244 15.04 -9.59 -13.14
N SER A 245 14.71 -8.37 -12.73
CA SER A 245 14.39 -7.24 -13.62
C SER A 245 14.27 -5.97 -12.77
N VAL A 246 14.42 -4.79 -13.38
CA VAL A 246 14.04 -3.52 -12.75
C VAL A 246 12.58 -3.49 -12.28
N TYR A 247 11.70 -4.29 -12.88
CA TYR A 247 10.28 -4.41 -12.53
C TYR A 247 9.97 -5.61 -11.62
N ALA A 248 10.98 -6.22 -11.00
CA ALA A 248 10.77 -7.35 -10.12
C ALA A 248 9.83 -6.98 -8.96
N HIS A 249 8.98 -7.94 -8.57
CA HIS A 249 8.02 -7.74 -7.49
C HIS A 249 8.69 -7.62 -6.12
N ASN A 250 9.66 -8.49 -5.83
CA ASN A 250 10.37 -8.49 -4.56
C ASN A 250 11.52 -7.48 -4.57
N ALA A 251 11.95 -7.07 -3.37
CA ALA A 251 13.14 -6.26 -3.22
C ALA A 251 14.41 -6.98 -3.73
N PRO A 252 15.42 -6.23 -4.21
CA PRO A 252 16.71 -6.81 -4.54
C PRO A 252 17.29 -7.55 -3.33
N PRO A 253 18.12 -8.59 -3.55
CA PRO A 253 18.81 -9.28 -2.45
C PRO A 253 19.61 -8.29 -1.59
N ALA A 254 19.77 -8.59 -0.29
CA ALA A 254 20.47 -7.71 0.65
C ALA A 254 21.88 -7.32 0.17
N GLU A 255 22.61 -8.26 -0.45
CA GLU A 255 23.94 -8.00 -1.02
C GLU A 255 23.95 -6.98 -2.16
N SER A 256 22.80 -6.75 -2.80
CA SER A 256 22.63 -5.74 -3.86
C SER A 256 22.17 -4.40 -3.28
N ARG A 257 21.59 -4.40 -2.07
CA ARG A 257 21.11 -3.21 -1.36
C ARG A 257 22.15 -2.57 -0.43
N GLU A 258 23.36 -3.13 -0.35
CA GLU A 258 24.45 -2.59 0.47
C GLU A 258 24.76 -1.14 0.09
N GLN A 259 24.29 -0.20 0.90
CA GLN A 259 24.49 1.23 0.76
C GLN A 259 24.99 1.82 2.08
N GLU A 260 25.62 3.00 2.01
CA GLU A 260 25.91 3.75 3.23
C GLU A 260 24.57 4.24 3.83
N PRO A 261 24.28 3.93 5.11
CA PRO A 261 23.06 4.36 5.76
C PRO A 261 22.81 5.87 5.64
N ALA A 262 21.56 6.28 5.81
CA ALA A 262 21.24 7.69 5.97
C ALA A 262 22.10 8.30 7.09
N ALA A 263 22.66 9.48 6.84
CA ALA A 263 23.56 10.12 7.81
C ALA A 263 22.82 10.57 9.07
N GLU A 264 21.53 10.88 8.92
CA GLU A 264 20.59 11.21 9.98
C GLU A 264 19.20 10.68 9.61
N ALA A 265 18.32 10.51 10.60
CA ALA A 265 16.93 10.12 10.39
C ALA A 265 16.11 11.18 9.63
N GLY A 266 16.52 12.46 9.75
CA GLY A 266 15.80 13.62 9.21
C GLY A 266 14.54 14.02 9.98
N PHE A 267 14.28 13.41 11.14
CA PHE A 267 13.25 13.81 12.11
C PHE A 267 13.75 13.58 13.54
N GLU A 268 13.00 14.06 14.53
CA GLU A 268 13.37 13.92 15.95
C GLU A 268 13.21 12.47 16.42
N THR A 269 14.32 11.72 16.53
CA THR A 269 14.37 10.36 17.08
C THR A 269 15.73 10.08 17.72
N ASP A 270 15.77 9.12 18.65
CA ASP A 270 17.01 8.61 19.26
C ASP A 270 17.59 7.39 18.50
N ALA A 271 16.87 6.88 17.49
CA ALA A 271 17.29 5.73 16.68
C ALA A 271 18.29 6.14 15.57
N GLU A 272 19.21 5.24 15.24
CA GLU A 272 20.30 5.49 14.29
C GLU A 272 20.19 4.59 13.03
N PRO A 273 20.10 5.16 11.81
CA PRO A 273 20.14 4.38 10.57
C PRO A 273 21.38 3.48 10.49
N GLY A 274 21.19 2.24 10.03
CA GLY A 274 22.22 1.20 9.94
C GLY A 274 22.54 0.51 11.26
N THR A 275 21.91 0.92 12.37
CA THR A 275 22.04 0.27 13.68
C THR A 275 20.69 -0.18 14.20
N ASP A 276 19.67 0.68 14.10
CA ASP A 276 18.29 0.40 14.49
C ASP A 276 17.42 0.16 13.24
N GLU A 277 16.48 -0.76 13.37
CA GLU A 277 15.52 -1.10 12.31
C GLU A 277 14.41 -0.04 12.23
N LEU A 278 14.07 0.37 11.02
CA LEU A 278 12.93 1.26 10.78
C LEU A 278 11.63 0.54 11.13
N GLY A 279 10.79 1.17 11.94
CA GLY A 279 9.52 0.60 12.37
C GLY A 279 8.68 1.59 13.16
N TRP A 280 7.45 1.20 13.50
CA TRP A 280 6.49 2.09 14.16
C TRP A 280 7.01 2.78 15.43
N ASP A 281 7.86 2.12 16.20
CA ASP A 281 8.35 2.63 17.48
C ASP A 281 9.43 3.71 17.34
N VAL A 282 10.04 3.85 16.16
CA VAL A 282 11.02 4.92 15.89
C VAL A 282 10.40 6.14 15.21
N LEU A 283 9.20 6.00 14.64
CA LEU A 283 8.52 7.07 13.91
C LEU A 283 7.90 8.13 14.84
N PRO A 284 7.82 9.39 14.40
CA PRO A 284 7.08 10.44 15.07
C PRO A 284 5.64 10.03 15.40
N ASP A 285 5.15 10.44 16.57
CA ASP A 285 3.79 10.09 17.06
C ASP A 285 2.68 10.51 16.09
N ASP A 286 2.88 11.58 15.31
CA ASP A 286 1.91 12.10 14.34
C ASP A 286 1.86 11.33 13.01
N LEU A 287 2.90 10.53 12.71
CA LEU A 287 2.89 9.57 11.61
C LEU A 287 2.40 8.19 12.03
N GLN A 288 2.26 7.96 13.33
CA GLN A 288 1.71 6.71 13.84
C GLN A 288 0.18 6.77 13.77
N PRO A 289 -0.45 5.84 13.03
CA PRO A 289 -1.91 5.76 12.95
C PRO A 289 -2.52 5.38 14.31
N GLU A 290 -3.75 5.83 14.57
CA GLU A 290 -4.45 5.59 15.84
C GLU A 290 -4.62 4.10 16.19
N GLN A 291 -4.69 3.25 15.17
CA GLN A 291 -4.74 1.80 15.30
C GLN A 291 -3.65 1.21 14.42
N ARG A 292 -2.71 0.49 15.03
CA ARG A 292 -1.66 -0.17 14.29
C ARG A 292 -2.20 -1.46 13.65
N PRO A 293 -1.55 -1.96 12.60
CA PRO A 293 -1.95 -3.19 11.92
C PRO A 293 -2.12 -4.37 12.88
N GLU A 294 -1.19 -4.56 13.82
CA GLU A 294 -1.22 -5.57 14.88
C GLU A 294 -2.50 -5.51 15.74
N ASP A 295 -3.02 -4.31 16.03
CA ASP A 295 -4.25 -4.11 16.80
C ASP A 295 -5.49 -4.56 16.02
N LEU A 296 -5.43 -4.44 14.69
CA LEU A 296 -6.51 -4.78 13.77
C LEU A 296 -6.49 -6.24 13.33
N THR A 297 -5.37 -6.95 13.45
CA THR A 297 -5.27 -8.37 13.09
C THR A 297 -6.28 -9.24 13.83
N ALA A 298 -6.63 -8.89 15.07
CA ALA A 298 -7.66 -9.58 15.85
C ALA A 298 -9.08 -9.42 15.27
N LEU A 299 -9.29 -8.40 14.42
CA LEU A 299 -10.53 -8.18 13.69
C LEU A 299 -10.59 -8.96 12.37
N VAL A 300 -9.50 -9.62 11.98
CA VAL A 300 -9.38 -10.44 10.77
C VAL A 300 -9.39 -11.93 11.15
N PRO A 301 -10.54 -12.63 11.09
CA PRO A 301 -10.64 -14.01 11.54
C PRO A 301 -9.89 -14.95 10.58
N GLY A 302 -8.87 -15.66 11.07
CA GLY A 302 -8.06 -16.60 10.28
C GLY A 302 -6.56 -16.32 10.26
N LEU A 303 -6.12 -15.24 10.93
CA LEU A 303 -4.74 -15.00 11.34
C LEU A 303 -4.46 -15.57 12.74
#